data_AF-A0A6P6TCD8-F1
#
_entry.id   AF-A0A6P6TCD8-F1
#
_cell.length_a   1.000
_cell.length_b   1.000
_cell.length_c   1.000
_cell.angle_alpha   90.00
_cell.angle_beta   90.00
_cell.angle_gamma   90.00
#
_symmetry.space_group_name_H-M   'P 1'
#
loop_
_entity.id
_entity.type
_entity.pdbx_description
1 polymer ?
#
loop_
_entity_poly.entity_id
_entity_poly.type
_entity_poly.pdbx_seq_one_letter_code
_entity_poly.pdbx_strand_id
1 'polypeptide(L)'
;MAASAEEYAAFEERSLPRAALVEMETLKQASAIIAEMADSPFMVLGMPRPVRARAAEVEMFDSRPKKPGRKITYKWLDPEDPDFEVARKIKVLTRKHASETEFLLNQHQLKEEENLANQQLENLKAHYKKYELIDGVLSDNTAKKLADRYRIPLSDA
;
A
#
# COMPACT_ATOMS: atom_id res chain seq x y z
N MET A 1 2.17 3.60 -32.29
CA MET A 1 3.14 2.83 -31.49
C MET A 1 2.39 2.40 -30.24
N ALA A 2 1.69 1.27 -30.34
CA ALA A 2 0.81 0.78 -29.28
C ALA A 2 1.64 -0.15 -28.39
N ALA A 3 1.94 0.29 -27.17
CA ALA A 3 2.37 -0.64 -26.13
C ALA A 3 1.18 -1.58 -25.87
N SER A 4 1.38 -2.87 -26.09
CA SER A 4 0.34 -3.88 -25.95
C SER A 4 -0.12 -3.96 -24.50
N ALA A 5 -1.41 -4.17 -24.29
CA ALA A 5 -2.02 -4.35 -22.96
C ALA A 5 -1.40 -5.51 -22.15
N GLU A 6 -0.60 -6.36 -22.81
CA GLU A 6 0.14 -7.48 -22.20
C GLU A 6 1.31 -7.01 -21.33
N GLU A 7 1.90 -5.84 -21.58
CA GLU A 7 3.01 -5.31 -20.77
C GLU A 7 2.54 -4.78 -19.39
N TYR A 8 1.26 -4.45 -19.26
CA TYR A 8 0.64 -4.06 -17.99
C TYR A 8 0.19 -5.26 -17.15
N ALA A 9 0.01 -6.45 -17.75
CA ALA A 9 -0.42 -7.65 -17.04
C ALA A 9 0.71 -8.32 -16.23
N ALA A 10 1.97 -8.02 -16.54
CA ALA A 10 3.14 -8.63 -15.87
C ALA A 10 3.40 -8.11 -14.44
N PHE A 11 2.69 -7.06 -13.99
CA PHE A 11 2.80 -6.57 -12.61
C PHE A 11 1.82 -7.24 -11.63
N GLU A 12 0.93 -8.12 -12.10
CA GLU A 12 -0.01 -8.87 -11.26
C GLU A 12 0.55 -10.18 -10.70
N GLU A 13 1.87 -10.34 -10.61
CA GLU A 13 2.48 -11.47 -9.90
C GLU A 13 2.55 -11.20 -8.38
N ARG A 14 1.46 -11.58 -7.71
CA ARG A 14 1.23 -11.63 -6.25
C ARG A 14 1.40 -10.28 -5.56
N SER A 15 0.26 -9.66 -5.23
CA SER A 15 0.11 -8.38 -4.52
C SER A 15 0.57 -8.42 -3.05
N LEU A 16 1.68 -9.08 -2.75
CA LEU A 16 2.26 -9.04 -1.42
C LEU A 16 2.90 -7.65 -1.22
N PRO A 17 2.78 -7.05 -0.03
CA PRO A 17 3.41 -5.78 0.28
C PRO A 17 4.92 -5.93 0.07
N ARG A 18 5.49 -5.09 -0.80
CA ARG A 18 6.92 -5.04 -1.07
C ARG A 18 7.51 -3.79 -0.43
N ALA A 19 8.72 -3.93 0.09
CA ALA A 19 9.54 -2.82 0.53
C ALA A 19 10.67 -2.60 -0.48
N ALA A 20 11.07 -1.34 -0.66
CA ALA A 20 12.20 -0.96 -1.49
C ALA A 20 13.12 -0.03 -0.69
N LEU A 21 14.43 -0.15 -0.92
CA LEU A 21 15.40 0.81 -0.43
C LEU A 21 15.42 2.01 -1.38
N VAL A 22 15.28 3.21 -0.82
CA VAL A 22 15.47 4.47 -1.56
C VAL A 22 16.58 5.24 -0.87
N GLU A 23 17.68 5.45 -1.59
CA GLU A 23 18.82 6.21 -1.10
C GLU A 23 18.71 7.66 -1.53
N MET A 24 18.88 8.57 -0.57
CA MET A 24 18.92 10.01 -0.82
C MET A 24 20.33 10.55 -0.65
N GLU A 25 20.63 11.62 -1.38
CA GLU A 25 21.94 12.27 -1.35
C GLU A 25 22.27 12.81 0.05
N THR A 26 21.26 13.30 0.80
CA THR A 26 21.46 13.87 2.13
C THR A 26 20.47 13.32 3.16
N LEU A 27 20.92 13.27 4.43
CA LEU A 27 20.07 12.91 5.57
C LEU A 27 18.84 13.82 5.69
N LYS A 28 19.01 15.12 5.42
CA LYS A 28 17.92 16.10 5.50
C LYS A 28 16.81 15.76 4.50
N GLN A 29 17.16 15.46 3.25
CA GLN A 29 16.19 15.04 2.23
C GLN A 29 15.46 13.75 2.65
N ALA A 30 16.18 12.74 3.12
CA ALA A 30 15.56 11.50 3.60
C ALA A 30 14.56 11.75 4.74
N SER A 31 14.94 12.56 5.73
CA SER A 31 14.06 12.88 6.86
C SER A 31 12.83 13.69 6.46
N ALA A 32 12.98 14.65 5.53
CA ALA A 32 11.87 15.45 5.02
C ALA A 32 10.85 14.58 4.29
N ILE A 33 11.31 13.64 3.47
CA ILE A 33 10.43 12.74 2.71
C ILE A 33 9.71 11.76 3.62
N ILE A 34 10.37 11.24 4.65
CA ILE A 34 9.72 10.40 5.66
C ILE A 34 8.59 11.18 6.35
N ALA A 35 8.81 12.45 6.70
CA ALA A 35 7.78 13.29 7.31
C ALA A 35 6.63 13.58 6.33
N GLU A 36 6.95 13.96 5.09
CA GLU A 36 5.95 14.25 4.06
C GLU A 36 5.06 13.05 3.74
N MET A 37 5.64 11.84 3.62
CA MET A 37 4.88 10.61 3.39
C MET A 37 4.04 10.17 4.60
N ALA A 38 4.34 10.67 5.80
CA ALA A 38 3.50 10.42 6.98
C ALA A 38 2.26 11.32 6.98
N ASP A 39 2.41 12.57 6.51
CA ASP A 39 1.34 13.58 6.52
C ASP A 39 0.45 13.50 5.26
N SER A 40 1.04 13.12 4.11
CA SER A 40 0.36 13.11 2.82
C SER A 40 0.42 11.74 2.14
N PRO A 41 -0.72 11.19 1.68
CA PRO A 41 -0.73 9.89 1.03
C PRO A 41 -0.04 9.98 -0.34
N PHE A 42 1.11 9.32 -0.46
CA PHE A 42 1.80 9.14 -1.73
C PHE A 42 1.43 7.79 -2.34
N MET A 43 0.92 7.78 -3.57
CA MET A 43 0.50 6.56 -4.27
C MET A 43 1.40 6.30 -5.46
N VAL A 44 1.84 5.05 -5.64
CA VAL A 44 2.66 4.63 -6.78
C VAL A 44 1.86 3.65 -7.62
N LEU A 45 1.24 4.18 -8.68
CA LEU A 45 0.46 3.45 -9.70
C LEU A 45 -0.69 2.58 -9.15
N GLY A 46 -1.62 2.20 -10.03
CA GLY A 46 -2.60 1.15 -9.76
C GLY A 46 -3.59 1.42 -8.60
N MET A 47 -3.88 0.37 -7.82
CA MET A 47 -4.76 0.42 -6.65
C MET A 47 -4.22 1.43 -5.62
N PRO A 48 -5.08 2.27 -5.02
CA PRO A 48 -4.66 3.35 -4.12
C PRO A 48 -4.16 2.80 -2.77
N ARG A 49 -2.91 2.35 -2.77
CA ARG A 49 -2.17 1.87 -1.59
C ARG A 49 -1.14 2.94 -1.22
N PRO A 50 -1.38 3.75 -0.17
CA PRO A 50 -0.43 4.77 0.24
C PRO A 50 0.90 4.13 0.65
N VAL A 51 1.99 4.61 0.05
CA VAL A 51 3.35 4.24 0.41
C VAL A 51 3.67 4.77 1.79
N ARG A 52 4.39 3.97 2.58
CA ARG A 52 4.92 4.38 3.88
C ARG A 52 6.44 4.37 3.82
N ALA A 53 7.06 5.44 4.31
CA ALA A 53 8.50 5.52 4.43
C ALA A 53 8.94 5.35 5.89
N ARG A 54 10.11 4.72 6.07
CA ARG A 54 10.81 4.62 7.35
C ARG A 54 12.31 4.73 7.08
N ALA A 55 13.05 5.29 8.04
CA ALA A 55 14.50 5.29 7.99
C ALA A 55 15.02 3.84 7.91
N ALA A 56 15.92 3.59 6.97
CA ALA A 56 16.50 2.27 6.78
C ALA A 56 17.34 1.87 7.99
N GLU A 57 17.10 0.67 8.51
CA GLU A 57 17.88 0.08 9.60
C GLU A 57 18.69 -1.09 9.08
N VAL A 58 19.87 -1.31 9.67
CA VAL A 58 20.77 -2.41 9.27
C VAL A 58 20.08 -3.78 9.36
N GLU A 59 19.10 -3.93 10.25
CA GLU A 59 18.34 -5.17 10.46
C GLU A 59 17.31 -5.46 9.35
N MET A 60 17.01 -4.47 8.49
CA MET A 60 16.09 -4.60 7.36
C MET A 60 16.74 -5.23 6.13
N PHE A 61 18.06 -5.33 6.08
CA PHE A 61 18.80 -5.90 4.95
C PHE A 61 19.13 -7.38 5.19
N ASP A 62 19.09 -8.19 4.12
CA ASP A 62 19.38 -9.63 4.19
C ASP A 62 20.81 -9.96 4.60
N SER A 63 21.76 -9.07 4.29
CA SER A 63 23.17 -9.24 4.63
C SER A 63 23.43 -9.28 6.14
N ARG A 64 22.48 -8.78 6.96
CA ARG A 64 22.47 -8.72 8.44
C ARG A 64 23.89 -8.84 9.01
N PRO A 65 24.74 -7.82 8.83
CA PRO A 65 26.13 -7.92 9.22
C PRO A 65 26.22 -8.32 10.68
N LYS A 66 27.08 -9.29 10.97
CA LYS A 66 27.20 -9.88 12.31
C LYS A 66 27.47 -8.76 13.32
N LYS A 67 26.58 -8.62 14.31
CA LYS A 67 26.78 -7.63 15.40
C LYS A 67 28.19 -7.84 15.99
N PRO A 68 29.05 -6.79 16.02
CA PRO A 68 30.41 -6.94 16.50
C PRO A 68 30.42 -7.50 17.93
N GLY A 69 31.27 -8.49 18.18
CA GLY A 69 31.38 -9.17 19.49
C GLY A 69 30.38 -10.31 19.75
N ARG A 70 29.36 -10.53 18.90
CA ARG A 70 28.40 -11.62 19.10
C ARG A 70 28.98 -12.98 18.67
N LYS A 71 29.19 -13.90 19.60
CA LYS A 71 29.49 -15.32 19.30
C LYS A 71 28.17 -16.10 19.24
N ILE A 72 27.85 -16.65 18.07
CA ILE A 72 26.68 -17.52 17.90
C ILE A 72 27.16 -18.96 18.11
N THR A 73 26.59 -19.65 19.08
CA THR A 73 26.79 -21.08 19.30
C THR A 73 25.49 -21.80 18.95
N TYR A 74 25.60 -22.91 18.25
CA TYR A 74 24.48 -23.77 17.91
C TYR A 74 24.74 -25.18 18.45
N LYS A 75 23.68 -25.84 18.91
CA LYS A 75 23.68 -27.23 19.33
C LYS A 75 22.36 -27.85 18.86
N TRP A 76 22.42 -29.03 18.26
CA TRP A 76 21.23 -29.83 18.04
C TRP A 76 20.83 -30.46 19.36
N LEU A 77 19.56 -30.31 19.74
CA LEU A 77 19.05 -30.86 20.99
C LEU A 77 18.58 -32.30 20.75
N ASP A 78 19.11 -33.22 21.55
CA ASP A 78 18.63 -34.59 21.62
C ASP A 78 17.31 -34.65 22.41
N PRO A 79 16.44 -35.64 22.17
CA PRO A 79 15.18 -35.79 22.90
C PRO A 79 15.34 -35.90 24.42
N GLU A 80 16.48 -36.38 24.90
CA GLU A 80 16.80 -36.49 26.33
C GLU A 80 17.30 -35.16 26.94
N ASP A 81 17.54 -34.13 26.13
CA ASP A 81 18.00 -32.82 26.62
C ASP A 81 16.85 -32.10 27.37
N PRO A 82 17.11 -31.54 28.58
CA PRO A 82 16.07 -30.88 29.38
C PRO A 82 15.36 -29.73 28.63
N ASP A 83 16.04 -29.09 27.68
CA ASP A 83 15.50 -27.97 26.92
C ASP A 83 14.75 -28.41 25.64
N PHE A 84 14.77 -29.70 25.28
CA PHE A 84 14.16 -30.22 24.06
C PHE A 84 12.66 -29.88 23.97
N GLU A 85 11.95 -30.03 25.08
CA GLU A 85 10.52 -29.73 25.19
C GLU A 85 10.20 -28.25 24.96
N VAL A 86 11.05 -27.36 25.49
CA VAL A 86 10.91 -25.91 25.31
C VAL A 86 11.15 -25.55 23.83
N ALA A 87 12.23 -26.07 23.25
CA ALA A 87 12.54 -25.86 21.83
C ALA A 87 11.42 -26.38 20.91
N ARG A 88 10.83 -27.54 21.23
CA ARG A 88 9.69 -28.09 20.50
C ARG A 88 8.47 -27.18 20.56
N LYS A 89 8.13 -26.66 21.74
CA LYS A 89 7.02 -25.70 21.90
C LYS A 89 7.25 -24.43 21.10
N ILE A 90 8.47 -23.86 21.15
CA ILE A 90 8.84 -22.68 20.35
C ILE A 90 8.69 -22.97 18.86
N LYS A 91 9.16 -24.13 18.38
CA LYS A 91 9.02 -24.52 16.97
C LYS A 91 7.57 -24.59 16.52
N VAL A 92 6.69 -25.18 17.34
CA VAL A 92 5.25 -25.24 17.06
C VAL A 92 4.63 -23.84 17.05
N LEU A 93 4.98 -23.01 18.04
CA LEU A 93 4.48 -21.64 18.13
C LEU A 93 4.89 -20.79 16.92
N THR A 94 6.16 -20.86 16.50
CA THR A 94 6.65 -20.12 15.32
C THR A 94 5.91 -20.53 14.05
N ARG A 95 5.62 -21.83 13.87
CA ARG A 95 4.82 -22.32 12.73
C ARG A 95 3.39 -21.80 12.78
N LYS A 96 2.77 -21.83 13.96
CA LYS A 96 1.43 -21.29 14.16
C LYS A 96 1.38 -19.80 13.83
N HIS A 97 2.30 -19.00 14.37
CA HIS A 97 2.37 -17.57 14.06
C HIS A 97 2.59 -17.28 12.57
N ALA A 98 3.43 -18.09 11.90
CA ALA A 98 3.62 -17.96 10.46
C ALA A 98 2.30 -18.18 9.68
N SER A 99 1.56 -19.26 10.02
CA SER A 99 0.26 -19.52 9.39
C SER A 99 -0.79 -18.47 9.72
N GLU A 100 -0.82 -17.93 10.94
CA GLU A 100 -1.73 -16.87 11.34
C GLU A 100 -1.42 -15.56 10.60
N THR A 101 -0.13 -15.23 10.43
CA THR A 101 0.31 -14.05 9.68
C THR A 101 -0.07 -14.17 8.21
N GLU A 102 0.16 -15.34 7.60
CA GLU A 102 -0.23 -15.62 6.21
C GLU A 102 -1.75 -15.52 6.03
N PHE A 103 -2.52 -16.07 6.98
CA PHE A 103 -3.98 -16.00 6.96
C PHE A 103 -4.47 -14.55 7.06
N LEU A 104 -3.98 -13.77 8.02
CA LEU A 104 -4.39 -12.37 8.20
C LEU A 104 -4.06 -11.51 6.98
N LEU A 105 -2.87 -11.69 6.41
CA LEU A 105 -2.47 -10.97 5.21
C LEU A 105 -3.38 -11.32 4.02
N ASN A 106 -3.51 -12.61 3.72
CA ASN A 106 -4.19 -13.05 2.50
C ASN A 106 -5.72 -12.92 2.58
N GLN A 107 -6.33 -13.30 3.71
CA GLN A 107 -7.79 -13.38 3.82
C GLN A 107 -8.42 -12.06 4.23
N HIS A 108 -7.73 -11.27 5.06
CA HIS A 108 -8.29 -10.02 5.57
C HIS A 108 -7.77 -8.83 4.78
N GLN A 109 -6.46 -8.57 4.83
CA GLN A 109 -5.90 -7.33 4.28
C GLN A 109 -6.06 -7.25 2.76
N LEU A 110 -5.64 -8.26 2.01
CA LEU A 110 -5.72 -8.21 0.55
C LEU A 110 -7.18 -8.14 0.05
N LYS A 111 -8.09 -8.85 0.70
CA LYS A 111 -9.51 -8.86 0.34
C LYS A 111 -10.19 -7.53 0.64
N GLU A 112 -9.88 -6.91 1.78
CA GLU A 112 -10.36 -5.58 2.12
C GLU A 112 -9.82 -4.51 1.16
N GLU A 113 -8.54 -4.60 0.81
CA GLU A 113 -7.92 -3.71 -0.18
C GLU A 113 -8.58 -3.82 -1.55
N GLU A 114 -8.89 -5.05 -2.00
CA GLU A 114 -9.61 -5.29 -3.26
C GLU A 114 -11.03 -4.71 -3.23
N ASN A 115 -11.78 -4.97 -2.16
CA ASN A 115 -13.13 -4.43 -1.98
C ASN A 115 -13.11 -2.89 -1.96
N LEU A 116 -12.15 -2.29 -1.25
CA LEU A 116 -12.01 -0.83 -1.18
C LEU A 116 -11.68 -0.24 -2.54
N ALA A 117 -10.77 -0.86 -3.30
CA ALA A 117 -10.42 -0.40 -4.64
C ALA A 117 -11.62 -0.46 -5.59
N ASN A 118 -12.43 -1.52 -5.52
CA ASN A 118 -13.66 -1.64 -6.30
C ASN A 118 -14.66 -0.53 -5.96
N GLN A 119 -14.89 -0.28 -4.67
CA GLN A 119 -15.77 0.81 -4.22
C GLN A 119 -15.28 2.18 -4.68
N GLN A 120 -13.97 2.43 -4.61
CA GLN A 120 -13.38 3.69 -5.06
C GLN A 120 -13.50 3.86 -6.59
N LEU A 121 -13.32 2.79 -7.36
CA LEU A 121 -13.52 2.82 -8.81
C LEU A 121 -14.98 3.12 -9.18
N GLU A 122 -15.94 2.51 -8.48
CA GLU A 122 -17.36 2.79 -8.69
C GLU A 122 -17.70 4.24 -8.35
N ASN A 123 -17.21 4.75 -7.22
CA ASN A 123 -17.37 6.15 -6.83
C ASN A 123 -16.76 7.09 -7.86
N LEU A 124 -15.56 6.79 -8.35
CA LEU A 124 -14.90 7.59 -9.38
C LEU A 124 -15.75 7.67 -10.65
N LYS A 125 -16.28 6.53 -11.14
CA LYS A 125 -17.19 6.49 -12.30
C LYS A 125 -18.47 7.30 -12.06
N ALA A 126 -19.05 7.21 -10.86
CA ALA A 126 -20.23 7.99 -10.50
C ALA A 126 -19.93 9.50 -10.47
N HIS A 127 -18.76 9.90 -9.94
CA HIS A 127 -18.32 11.28 -9.94
C HIS A 127 -18.09 11.82 -11.36
N TYR A 128 -17.44 11.06 -12.24
CA TYR A 128 -17.27 11.45 -13.64
C TYR A 128 -18.62 11.70 -14.33
N LYS A 129 -19.57 10.76 -14.21
CA LYS A 129 -20.93 10.94 -14.76
C LYS A 129 -21.62 12.19 -14.23
N LYS A 130 -21.44 12.48 -12.93
CA LYS A 130 -21.99 13.70 -12.32
C LYS A 130 -21.37 14.96 -12.93
N TYR A 131 -20.05 14.98 -13.13
CA TYR A 131 -19.37 16.11 -13.75
C TYR A 131 -19.77 16.29 -15.20
N GLU A 132 -19.86 15.21 -15.99
CA GLU A 132 -20.34 15.25 -17.38
C GLU A 132 -21.76 15.83 -17.48
N LEU A 133 -22.65 15.45 -16.56
CA LEU A 133 -24.01 16.00 -16.53
C LEU A 133 -24.02 17.51 -16.23
N ILE A 134 -23.21 17.95 -15.26
CA ILE A 134 -23.09 19.37 -14.91
C ILE A 134 -22.52 20.16 -16.09
N ASP A 135 -21.46 19.66 -16.71
CA ASP A 135 -20.83 20.27 -17.87
C ASP A 135 -21.82 20.38 -19.05
N GLY A 136 -22.58 19.32 -19.33
CA GLY A 136 -23.64 19.35 -20.35
C GLY A 136 -24.75 20.39 -20.06
N VAL A 137 -25.17 20.54 -18.80
CA VAL A 137 -26.18 21.54 -18.42
C VAL A 137 -25.64 22.98 -18.58
N LEU A 138 -24.35 23.18 -18.34
CA LEU A 138 -23.66 24.45 -18.55
C LEU A 138 -23.46 24.75 -20.05
N SER A 139 -23.02 23.76 -20.85
CA SER A 139 -22.78 23.90 -22.29
C SER A 139 -24.05 24.20 -23.09
N ASP A 140 -25.16 23.55 -22.73
CA ASP A 140 -26.41 23.62 -23.50
C ASP A 140 -27.27 24.86 -23.14
N ASN A 141 -26.71 25.81 -22.37
CA ASN A 141 -27.36 27.00 -21.81
C ASN A 141 -28.59 26.68 -20.93
N THR A 142 -28.77 25.43 -20.53
CA THR A 142 -29.88 25.01 -19.65
C THR A 142 -29.75 25.68 -18.28
N ALA A 143 -28.52 25.77 -17.75
CA ALA A 143 -28.23 26.52 -16.52
C ALA A 143 -28.67 28.00 -16.61
N LYS A 144 -28.34 28.70 -17.71
CA LYS A 144 -28.72 30.11 -17.91
C LYS A 144 -30.24 30.29 -18.00
N LYS A 145 -30.91 29.45 -18.79
CA LYS A 145 -32.39 29.46 -18.91
C LYS A 145 -33.10 29.26 -17.58
N LEU A 146 -32.55 28.38 -16.72
CA LEU A 146 -33.08 28.16 -15.37
C LEU A 146 -32.82 29.38 -14.48
N ALA A 147 -31.60 29.94 -14.50
CA ALA A 147 -31.25 31.13 -13.74
C ALA A 147 -32.17 32.32 -14.06
N ASP A 148 -32.44 32.56 -15.35
CA ASP A 148 -33.37 33.60 -15.81
C ASP A 148 -34.80 33.37 -15.28
N ARG A 149 -35.28 32.12 -15.33
CA ARG A 149 -36.62 31.76 -14.85
C ARG A 149 -36.78 31.99 -13.34
N TYR A 150 -35.76 31.68 -12.57
CA TYR A 150 -35.77 31.82 -11.11
C TYR A 150 -35.23 33.17 -10.63
N ARG A 151 -34.81 34.06 -11.54
CA ARG A 151 -34.19 35.37 -11.25
C ARG A 151 -32.98 35.25 -10.32
N ILE A 152 -32.18 34.19 -10.51
CA ILE A 152 -30.95 33.96 -9.75
C ILE A 152 -29.78 34.52 -10.58
N PRO A 153 -28.94 35.39 -10.01
CA PRO A 153 -27.74 35.85 -10.71
C PRO A 153 -26.77 34.66 -10.86
N LEU A 154 -26.48 34.27 -12.10
CA LEU A 154 -25.43 33.31 -12.39
C LEU A 154 -24.12 34.10 -12.57
N SER A 155 -23.14 33.90 -11.67
CA SER A 155 -21.80 34.41 -11.91
C SER A 155 -21.09 33.49 -12.89
N ASP A 156 -20.45 34.05 -13.91
CA ASP A 156 -19.49 33.29 -14.73
C ASP A 156 -18.33 32.89 -13.81
N ALA A 157 -18.12 31.58 -13.64
CA ALA A 157 -16.98 31.01 -12.92
C ALA A 157 -15.77 30.88 -13.84
#